data_AF-A6IGI1-F1
#
_entry.id   AF-A6IGI1-F1
#
_cell.length_a   1.000
_cell.length_b   1.000
_cell.length_c   1.000
_cell.angle_alpha   90.00
_cell.angle_beta   90.00
_cell.angle_gamma   90.00
#
_symmetry.space_group_name_H-M   'P 1'
#
loop_
_entity.id
_entity.type
_entity.pdbx_description
1 polymer ?
#
loop_
_entity_poly.entity_id
_entity_poly.type
_entity_poly.pdbx_seq_one_letter_code
_entity_poly.pdbx_strand_id
1 'polypeptide(L)'
;MVQGNTVSAIGPFSGLKEVRKVVLDTMKNIHPIYNIKTLMIKRELAKDSELRSQSWERFLPQFKHKNVNKRKEPKKKSVKKEYTPFPPPQPESQVDKELASGEYFLKANQKKRQKMEAIKAKQAEALTKRQEERNKAFIPPKEKPAVKPKEASTETKIDVAAIKEKVKKAKAKKLGALTAEEVKLKMEVDQKKQKRKK
;
A
#
# COMPACT_ATOMS: atom_id res chain seq x y z
N MET A 1 -29.80 11.16 41.25
CA MET A 1 -30.13 9.72 41.14
C MET A 1 -29.85 9.26 39.73
N VAL A 2 -29.03 8.23 39.55
CA VAL A 2 -28.79 7.61 38.25
C VAL A 2 -29.64 6.35 38.21
N GLN A 3 -30.59 6.29 37.28
CA GLN A 3 -31.53 5.17 37.15
C GLN A 3 -31.67 4.80 35.67
N GLY A 4 -31.22 3.58 35.33
CA GLY A 4 -31.20 3.11 33.95
C GLY A 4 -30.45 4.09 33.03
N ASN A 5 -31.13 4.53 31.97
CA ASN A 5 -30.58 5.47 30.98
C ASN A 5 -30.81 6.94 31.32
N THR A 6 -31.30 7.23 32.54
CA THR A 6 -31.72 8.58 32.95
C THR A 6 -30.96 9.05 34.19
N VAL A 7 -30.77 10.36 34.28
CA VAL A 7 -30.18 11.01 35.46
C VAL A 7 -31.14 12.09 35.95
N SER A 8 -31.67 11.89 37.16
CA SER A 8 -32.54 12.85 37.85
C SER A 8 -31.72 13.65 38.86
N ALA A 9 -31.86 14.96 38.87
CA ALA A 9 -31.16 15.86 39.79
C ALA A 9 -32.12 16.93 40.32
N ILE A 10 -31.98 17.28 41.61
CA ILE A 10 -32.76 18.31 42.30
C ILE A 10 -31.76 19.31 42.87
N GLY A 11 -32.01 20.60 42.67
CA GLY A 11 -31.14 21.67 43.17
C GLY A 11 -31.41 23.03 42.52
N PRO A 12 -30.62 24.06 42.88
CA PRO A 12 -30.74 25.39 42.28
C PRO A 12 -30.40 25.37 40.79
N PHE A 13 -30.96 26.31 40.02
CA PHE A 13 -30.81 26.38 38.56
C PHE A 13 -29.33 26.41 38.10
N SER A 14 -28.46 27.10 38.83
CA SER A 14 -27.01 27.12 38.57
C SER A 14 -26.39 25.73 38.69
N GLY A 15 -26.72 24.99 39.76
CA GLY A 15 -26.26 23.62 39.98
C GLY A 15 -26.81 22.64 38.93
N LEU A 16 -28.06 22.82 38.49
CA LEU A 16 -28.64 21.99 37.42
C LEU A 16 -27.91 22.18 36.08
N LYS A 17 -27.48 23.41 35.76
CA LYS A 17 -26.62 23.67 34.57
C LYS A 17 -25.29 22.94 34.67
N GLU A 18 -24.65 22.96 35.85
CA GLU A 18 -23.39 22.27 36.10
C GLU A 18 -23.56 20.75 35.95
N VAL A 19 -24.57 20.17 36.62
CA VAL A 19 -24.85 18.72 36.55
C VAL A 19 -25.14 18.28 35.12
N ARG A 20 -25.94 19.04 34.36
CA ARG A 20 -26.20 18.76 32.93
C ARG A 20 -24.89 18.70 32.14
N LYS A 21 -23.98 19.65 32.36
CA LYS A 21 -22.67 19.65 31.70
C LYS A 21 -21.85 18.41 32.08
N VAL A 22 -21.76 18.08 33.37
CA VAL A 22 -21.03 16.90 33.85
C VAL A 22 -21.54 15.63 33.19
N VAL A 23 -22.86 15.43 33.14
CA VAL A 23 -23.49 14.23 32.56
C VAL A 23 -23.23 14.15 31.05
N LEU A 24 -23.46 15.24 30.31
CA LEU A 24 -23.26 15.25 28.86
C LEU A 24 -21.80 15.01 28.46
N ASP A 25 -20.86 15.60 29.19
CA ASP A 25 -19.43 15.40 28.94
C ASP A 25 -19.02 13.95 29.29
N THR A 26 -19.59 13.37 30.35
CA THR A 26 -19.37 11.96 30.70
C THR A 26 -19.82 11.02 29.59
N MET A 27 -20.97 11.31 28.96
CA MET A 27 -21.46 10.56 27.79
C MET A 27 -20.57 10.73 26.55
N LYS A 28 -19.82 11.82 26.45
CA LYS A 28 -18.87 12.11 25.35
C LYS A 28 -17.47 11.57 25.61
N ASN A 29 -17.33 10.56 26.49
CA ASN A 29 -16.05 9.94 26.84
C ASN A 29 -15.07 10.91 27.54
N ILE A 30 -15.58 11.86 28.33
CA ILE A 30 -14.79 12.72 29.22
C ILE A 30 -15.05 12.28 30.65
N HIS A 31 -14.02 11.80 31.36
CA HIS A 31 -14.21 11.27 32.70
C HIS A 31 -14.74 12.34 33.69
N PRO A 32 -15.76 12.04 34.53
CA PRO A 32 -16.40 13.02 35.41
C PRO A 32 -15.43 13.69 36.40
N ILE A 33 -14.33 13.02 36.75
CA ILE A 33 -13.26 13.58 37.61
C ILE A 33 -12.71 14.90 37.10
N TYR A 34 -12.64 15.10 35.77
CA TYR A 34 -12.15 16.34 35.18
C TYR A 34 -13.11 17.49 35.47
N ASN A 35 -14.40 17.25 35.27
CA ASN A 35 -15.42 18.26 35.56
C ASN A 35 -15.51 18.54 37.06
N ILE A 36 -15.43 17.52 37.92
CA ILE A 36 -15.39 17.70 39.38
C ILE A 36 -14.20 18.56 39.78
N LYS A 37 -12.99 18.28 39.25
CA LYS A 37 -11.80 19.09 39.50
C LYS A 37 -11.98 20.55 39.05
N THR A 38 -12.61 20.79 37.90
CA THR A 38 -12.91 22.16 37.45
C THR A 38 -13.89 22.87 38.39
N LEU A 39 -14.92 22.18 38.90
CA LEU A 39 -15.89 22.75 39.83
C LEU A 39 -15.24 23.08 41.19
N MET A 40 -14.35 22.22 41.68
CA MET A 40 -13.58 22.50 42.90
C MET A 40 -12.75 23.78 42.76
N ILE A 41 -11.98 23.90 41.67
CA ILE A 41 -11.15 25.09 41.41
C ILE A 41 -12.02 26.34 41.27
N LYS A 42 -13.15 26.28 40.54
CA LYS A 42 -14.07 27.42 40.42
C LYS A 42 -14.63 27.87 41.76
N ARG A 43 -14.93 26.94 42.67
CA ARG A 43 -15.43 27.28 44.01
C ARG A 43 -14.38 27.99 44.85
N GLU A 44 -13.11 27.60 44.74
CA GLU A 44 -12.01 28.30 45.42
C GLU A 44 -11.76 29.67 44.80
N LEU A 45 -11.66 29.78 43.47
CA LEU A 45 -11.44 31.07 42.78
C LEU A 45 -12.60 32.05 42.96
N ALA A 46 -13.83 31.56 43.19
CA ALA A 46 -14.98 32.40 43.48
C ALA A 46 -14.94 33.03 44.88
N LYS A 47 -14.14 32.47 45.83
CA LYS A 47 -13.94 33.06 47.15
C LYS A 47 -13.00 34.27 47.10
N ASP A 48 -12.07 34.28 46.15
CA ASP A 48 -11.12 35.38 45.97
C ASP A 48 -11.79 36.58 45.29
N SER A 49 -11.81 37.73 45.98
CA SER A 49 -12.48 38.95 45.50
C SER A 49 -11.81 39.57 44.27
N GLU A 50 -10.49 39.50 44.17
CA GLU A 50 -9.71 40.10 43.07
C GLU A 50 -9.82 39.33 41.75
N LEU A 51 -10.00 38.01 41.83
CA LEU A 51 -10.05 37.13 40.68
C LEU A 51 -11.46 37.00 40.10
N ARG A 52 -12.49 37.41 40.85
CA ARG A 52 -13.90 37.27 40.44
C ARG A 52 -14.25 38.06 39.17
N SER A 53 -13.57 39.18 38.92
CA SER A 53 -13.75 40.01 37.72
C SER A 53 -12.92 39.55 36.52
N GLN A 54 -11.97 38.63 36.71
CA GLN A 54 -11.02 38.19 35.70
C GLN A 54 -11.43 36.86 35.06
N SER A 55 -10.87 36.56 33.88
CA SER A 55 -11.07 35.25 33.25
C SER A 55 -10.33 34.14 34.01
N TRP A 56 -11.04 33.06 34.33
CA TRP A 56 -10.49 31.90 35.06
C TRP A 56 -9.87 30.83 34.17
N GLU A 57 -9.81 31.04 32.85
CA GLU A 57 -9.39 30.01 31.88
C GLU A 57 -7.99 29.47 32.13
N ARG A 58 -7.07 30.31 32.62
CA ARG A 58 -5.70 29.94 32.97
C ARG A 58 -5.60 28.94 34.12
N PHE A 59 -6.52 29.01 35.07
CA PHE A 59 -6.53 28.15 36.26
C PHE A 59 -7.35 26.86 36.04
N LEU A 60 -8.18 26.83 35.00
CA LEU A 60 -9.01 25.69 34.66
C LEU A 60 -8.20 24.63 33.90
N PRO A 61 -8.20 23.35 34.36
CA PRO A 61 -7.55 22.28 33.62
C PRO A 61 -8.16 22.08 32.23
N GLN A 62 -7.36 22.27 31.19
CA GLN A 62 -7.76 22.01 29.79
C GLN A 62 -7.40 20.56 29.43
N PHE A 63 -8.35 19.64 29.57
CA PHE A 63 -8.12 18.24 29.21
C PHE A 63 -8.30 18.04 27.70
N LYS A 64 -7.19 18.09 26.95
CA LYS A 64 -7.18 17.72 25.53
C LYS A 64 -7.11 16.19 25.42
N HIS A 65 -8.08 15.59 24.73
CA HIS A 65 -8.00 14.17 24.41
C HIS A 65 -6.76 13.93 23.53
N LYS A 66 -5.74 13.28 24.10
CA LYS A 66 -4.52 12.92 23.37
C LYS A 66 -4.82 11.72 22.47
N ASN A 67 -5.32 11.99 21.27
CA ASN A 67 -5.43 11.01 20.18
C ASN A 67 -4.04 10.69 19.61
N VAL A 68 -3.15 10.11 20.43
CA VAL A 68 -1.89 9.57 19.92
C VAL A 68 -2.22 8.25 19.26
N ASN A 69 -2.54 8.28 17.96
CA ASN A 69 -2.72 7.08 17.18
C ASN A 69 -1.37 6.37 17.05
N LYS A 70 -1.04 5.52 18.03
CA LYS A 70 0.19 4.72 18.05
C LYS A 70 0.26 3.72 16.89
N ARG A 71 -0.87 3.51 16.19
CA ARG A 71 -0.95 2.59 15.07
C ARG A 71 -0.36 3.25 13.83
N LYS A 72 0.80 2.76 13.40
CA LYS A 72 1.34 3.05 12.07
C LYS A 72 0.39 2.47 11.04
N GLU A 73 0.05 3.26 10.02
CA GLU A 73 -0.81 2.78 8.94
C GLU A 73 -0.19 1.54 8.28
N PRO A 74 -0.98 0.49 8.00
CA PRO A 74 -0.47 -0.67 7.30
C PRO A 74 -0.03 -0.28 5.89
N LYS A 75 1.14 -0.75 5.46
CA LYS A 75 1.68 -0.52 4.10
C LYS A 75 0.76 -1.05 3.00
N LYS A 76 -0.07 -2.04 3.32
CA LYS A 76 -1.06 -2.64 2.42
C LYS A 76 -2.44 -2.38 3.00
N LYS A 77 -3.12 -1.34 2.51
CA LYS A 77 -4.53 -1.09 2.79
C LYS A 77 -5.33 -1.93 1.79
N SER A 78 -6.03 -2.97 2.25
CA SER A 78 -6.98 -3.67 1.39
C SER A 78 -8.14 -2.73 1.08
N VAL A 79 -8.37 -2.48 -0.21
CA VAL A 79 -9.56 -1.76 -0.66
C VAL A 79 -10.76 -2.68 -0.40
N LYS A 80 -11.83 -2.14 0.19
CA LYS A 80 -13.08 -2.90 0.39
C LYS A 80 -13.62 -3.27 -1.00
N LYS A 81 -13.99 -4.54 -1.19
CA LYS A 81 -14.66 -4.98 -2.41
C LYS A 81 -15.99 -4.23 -2.55
N GLU A 82 -16.35 -3.89 -3.78
CA GLU A 82 -17.66 -3.30 -4.08
C GLU A 82 -18.75 -4.26 -3.61
N TYR A 83 -19.84 -3.69 -3.08
CA TYR A 83 -20.94 -4.49 -2.55
C TYR A 83 -21.64 -5.21 -3.70
N THR A 84 -21.50 -6.53 -3.74
CA THR A 84 -22.22 -7.39 -4.68
C THR A 84 -23.35 -8.08 -3.92
N PRO A 85 -24.63 -7.88 -4.31
CA PRO A 85 -25.76 -8.48 -3.61
C PRO A 85 -25.83 -10.01 -3.79
N PHE A 86 -25.18 -10.52 -4.85
CA PHE A 86 -25.10 -11.95 -5.11
C PHE A 86 -23.92 -12.56 -4.35
N PRO A 87 -24.12 -13.74 -3.73
CA PRO A 87 -23.01 -14.48 -3.15
C PRO A 87 -22.04 -14.91 -4.25
N PRO A 88 -20.73 -15.05 -3.95
CA PRO A 88 -19.79 -15.65 -4.89
C PRO A 88 -20.20 -17.10 -5.17
N PRO A 89 -19.86 -17.64 -6.36
CA PRO A 89 -20.14 -19.03 -6.68
C PRO A 89 -19.44 -19.95 -5.68
N GLN A 90 -20.10 -21.05 -5.32
CA GLN A 90 -19.52 -22.07 -4.45
C GLN A 90 -18.28 -22.68 -5.13
N PRO A 91 -17.18 -22.92 -4.40
CA PRO A 91 -16.06 -23.65 -4.96
C PRO A 91 -16.49 -25.06 -5.37
N GLU A 92 -16.12 -25.48 -6.57
CA GLU A 92 -16.41 -26.81 -7.11
C GLU A 92 -15.80 -27.90 -6.22
N SER A 93 -16.56 -28.99 -6.01
CA SER A 93 -16.06 -30.15 -5.29
C SER A 93 -14.98 -30.88 -6.09
N GLN A 94 -14.20 -31.74 -5.43
CA GLN A 94 -13.21 -32.56 -6.14
C GLN A 94 -13.87 -33.46 -7.20
N VAL A 95 -15.07 -33.99 -6.90
CA VAL A 95 -15.85 -34.82 -7.82
C VAL A 95 -16.27 -34.00 -9.05
N ASP A 96 -16.76 -32.79 -8.85
CA ASP A 96 -17.18 -31.91 -9.96
C ASP A 96 -16.00 -31.54 -10.87
N LYS A 97 -14.82 -31.27 -10.29
CA LYS A 97 -13.59 -31.02 -11.06
C LYS A 97 -13.16 -32.22 -11.89
N GLU A 98 -13.25 -33.42 -11.31
CA GLU A 98 -12.91 -34.66 -12.00
C GLU A 98 -13.94 -35.04 -13.08
N LEU A 99 -15.21 -34.70 -12.87
CA LEU A 99 -16.26 -34.85 -13.88
C LEU A 99 -16.06 -33.86 -15.03
N ALA A 100 -15.77 -32.60 -14.72
CA ALA A 100 -15.50 -31.55 -15.70
C ALA A 100 -14.23 -31.83 -16.53
N SER A 101 -13.18 -32.41 -15.93
CA SER A 101 -11.96 -32.82 -16.63
C SER A 101 -12.12 -34.16 -17.38
N GLY A 102 -13.19 -34.91 -17.12
CA GLY A 102 -13.40 -36.26 -17.65
C GLY A 102 -12.50 -37.33 -17.03
N GLU A 103 -11.63 -36.96 -16.07
CA GLU A 103 -10.76 -37.89 -15.38
C GLU A 103 -11.54 -38.83 -14.45
N TYR A 104 -12.73 -38.44 -13.99
CA TYR A 104 -13.55 -39.27 -13.09
C TYR A 104 -13.82 -40.66 -13.68
N PHE A 105 -14.07 -40.73 -15.00
CA PHE A 105 -14.39 -41.98 -15.69
C PHE A 105 -13.16 -42.86 -15.99
N LEU A 106 -11.94 -42.32 -15.91
CA LEU A 106 -10.72 -43.06 -16.21
C LEU A 106 -10.33 -43.98 -15.05
N LYS A 107 -10.06 -45.25 -15.35
CA LYS A 107 -9.52 -46.21 -14.36
C LYS A 107 -8.12 -45.78 -13.90
N ALA A 108 -7.73 -46.16 -12.68
CA ALA A 108 -6.42 -45.81 -12.12
C ALA A 108 -5.23 -46.18 -13.03
N ASN A 109 -5.31 -47.30 -13.76
CA ASN A 109 -4.28 -47.71 -14.71
C ASN A 109 -4.18 -46.77 -15.94
N GLN A 110 -5.31 -46.24 -16.42
CA GLN A 110 -5.34 -45.30 -17.54
C GLN A 110 -4.77 -43.94 -17.10
N LYS A 111 -5.14 -43.45 -15.91
CA LYS A 111 -4.56 -42.23 -15.30
C LYS A 111 -3.04 -42.35 -15.16
N LYS A 112 -2.55 -43.51 -14.67
CA LYS A 112 -1.11 -43.78 -14.57
C LYS A 112 -0.41 -43.77 -15.92
N ARG A 113 -1.00 -44.38 -16.95
CA ARG A 113 -0.43 -44.40 -18.31
C ARG A 113 -0.32 -42.99 -18.89
N GLN A 114 -1.38 -42.19 -18.81
CA GLN A 114 -1.36 -40.79 -19.26
C GLN A 114 -0.33 -39.95 -18.52
N LYS A 115 -0.19 -40.13 -17.20
CA LYS A 115 0.84 -39.45 -16.39
C LYS A 115 2.25 -39.81 -16.86
N MET A 116 2.51 -41.08 -17.15
CA MET A 116 3.82 -41.53 -17.64
C MET A 116 4.11 -41.02 -19.05
N GLU A 117 3.12 -40.97 -19.93
CA GLU A 117 3.24 -40.37 -21.28
C GLU A 117 3.55 -38.88 -21.19
N ALA A 118 2.87 -38.14 -20.33
CA ALA A 118 3.15 -36.72 -20.08
C ALA A 118 4.56 -36.47 -19.52
N ILE A 119 5.05 -37.36 -18.65
CA ILE A 119 6.44 -37.28 -18.14
C ILE A 119 7.43 -37.53 -19.27
N LYS A 120 7.22 -38.57 -20.09
CA LYS A 120 8.10 -38.88 -21.24
C LYS A 120 8.13 -37.74 -22.26
N ALA A 121 6.98 -37.13 -22.56
CA ALA A 121 6.90 -35.98 -23.45
C ALA A 121 7.71 -34.78 -22.92
N LYS A 122 7.54 -34.44 -21.63
CA LYS A 122 8.34 -33.38 -20.98
C LYS A 122 9.83 -33.68 -20.97
N GLN A 123 10.22 -34.94 -20.79
CA GLN A 123 11.63 -35.35 -20.87
C GLN A 123 12.19 -35.19 -22.28
N ALA A 124 11.44 -35.60 -23.31
CA ALA A 124 11.82 -35.41 -24.71
C ALA A 124 11.99 -33.92 -25.05
N GLU A 125 11.04 -33.06 -24.65
CA GLU A 125 11.13 -31.61 -24.85
C GLU A 125 12.33 -30.97 -24.12
N ALA A 126 12.66 -31.43 -22.91
CA ALA A 126 13.81 -30.92 -22.19
C ALA A 126 15.13 -31.33 -22.86
N LEU A 127 15.19 -32.55 -23.40
CA LEU A 127 16.35 -33.04 -24.16
C LEU A 127 16.54 -32.26 -25.47
N THR A 128 15.46 -31.99 -26.22
CA THR A 128 15.54 -31.19 -27.45
C THR A 128 15.98 -29.76 -27.15
N LYS A 129 15.40 -29.10 -26.15
CA LYS A 129 15.83 -27.75 -25.71
C LYS A 129 17.30 -27.71 -25.32
N ARG A 130 17.77 -28.71 -24.57
CA ARG A 130 19.18 -28.80 -24.16
C ARG A 130 20.13 -29.05 -25.34
N GLN A 131 19.69 -29.83 -26.34
CA GLN A 131 20.45 -30.02 -27.58
C GLN A 131 20.50 -28.74 -28.40
N GLU A 132 19.39 -28.01 -28.53
CA GLU A 132 19.35 -26.71 -29.21
C GLU A 132 20.26 -25.68 -28.53
N GLU A 133 20.26 -25.59 -27.20
CA GLU A 133 21.16 -24.71 -26.44
C GLU A 133 22.63 -25.08 -26.67
N ARG A 134 22.96 -26.38 -26.66
CA ARG A 134 24.31 -26.86 -26.95
C ARG A 134 24.75 -26.54 -28.38
N ASN A 135 23.88 -26.74 -29.37
CA ASN A 135 24.16 -26.46 -30.77
C ASN A 135 24.34 -24.95 -31.02
N LYS A 136 23.57 -24.09 -30.33
CA LYS A 136 23.76 -22.62 -30.38
C LYS A 136 25.14 -22.19 -29.89
N ALA A 137 25.69 -22.85 -28.88
CA ALA A 137 27.03 -22.56 -28.39
C ALA A 137 28.16 -23.01 -29.35
N PHE A 138 27.88 -23.96 -30.24
CA PHE A 138 28.85 -24.48 -31.22
C PHE A 138 28.84 -23.71 -32.55
N ILE A 139 27.81 -22.90 -32.81
CA ILE A 139 27.77 -22.02 -33.97
C ILE A 139 28.59 -20.76 -33.62
N PRO A 140 29.67 -20.47 -34.36
CA PRO A 140 30.42 -19.24 -34.16
C PRO A 140 29.49 -18.03 -34.28
N PRO A 141 29.61 -17.03 -33.38
CA PRO A 141 28.86 -15.79 -33.52
C PRO A 141 29.07 -15.23 -34.92
N LYS A 142 27.97 -14.93 -35.62
CA LYS A 142 28.07 -14.38 -36.98
C LYS A 142 28.76 -13.02 -36.89
N GLU A 143 30.02 -12.98 -37.30
CA GLU A 143 30.79 -11.75 -37.34
C GLU A 143 30.04 -10.74 -38.21
N LYS A 144 29.88 -9.51 -37.70
CA LYS A 144 29.48 -8.41 -38.56
C LYS A 144 30.56 -8.30 -39.64
N PRO A 145 30.21 -8.23 -40.94
CA PRO A 145 31.23 -8.13 -41.97
C PRO A 145 32.15 -6.96 -41.62
N ALA A 146 33.43 -7.25 -41.42
CA ALA A 146 34.44 -6.22 -41.38
C ALA A 146 34.33 -5.48 -42.72
N VAL A 147 33.97 -4.21 -42.65
CA VAL A 147 33.98 -3.31 -43.81
C VAL A 147 35.42 -3.27 -44.29
N LYS A 148 35.78 -4.10 -45.28
CA LYS A 148 36.89 -3.78 -46.17
C LYS A 148 36.41 -2.58 -46.98
N PRO A 149 37.21 -1.49 -47.07
CA PRO A 149 36.84 -0.35 -47.89
C PRO A 149 36.76 -0.83 -49.34
N LYS A 150 35.54 -0.95 -49.86
CA LYS A 150 35.31 -0.89 -51.29
C LYS A 150 34.89 0.54 -51.58
N GLU A 151 35.64 1.18 -52.47
CA GLU A 151 35.28 2.43 -53.11
C GLU A 151 33.79 2.39 -53.50
N ALA A 152 33.04 3.36 -53.01
CA ALA A 152 31.71 3.65 -53.52
C ALA A 152 31.69 5.12 -53.90
N SER A 153 31.65 5.32 -55.21
CA SER A 153 31.23 6.52 -55.87
C SER A 153 29.96 7.12 -55.23
N THR A 154 30.01 8.44 -55.12
CA THR A 154 28.91 9.42 -55.23
C THR A 154 27.77 9.41 -54.20
N GLU A 155 27.73 10.52 -53.47
CA GLU A 155 26.56 11.33 -53.11
C GLU A 155 25.51 10.72 -52.17
N THR A 156 25.57 11.11 -50.90
CA THR A 156 24.40 11.72 -50.22
C THR A 156 24.86 12.61 -49.06
N LYS A 157 24.20 13.78 -48.97
CA LYS A 157 24.53 14.94 -48.14
C LYS A 157 24.43 14.63 -46.64
N ILE A 158 25.48 14.97 -45.89
CA ILE A 158 25.47 14.94 -44.42
C ILE A 158 24.78 16.21 -43.91
N ASP A 159 23.72 16.05 -43.13
CA ASP A 159 22.91 17.16 -42.64
C ASP A 159 23.49 17.77 -41.34
N VAL A 160 24.24 18.87 -41.52
CA VAL A 160 25.02 19.55 -40.45
C VAL A 160 24.12 20.11 -39.34
N ALA A 161 22.85 20.39 -39.63
CA ALA A 161 21.88 20.92 -38.66
C ALA A 161 21.55 19.91 -37.54
N ALA A 162 21.33 18.64 -37.90
CA ALA A 162 21.02 17.57 -36.95
C ALA A 162 22.20 17.27 -36.00
N ILE A 163 23.44 17.44 -36.49
CA ILE A 163 24.65 17.25 -35.70
C ILE A 163 24.83 18.41 -34.71
N LYS A 164 24.57 19.65 -35.12
CA LYS A 164 24.60 20.83 -34.24
C LYS A 164 23.58 20.73 -33.10
N GLU A 165 22.38 20.19 -33.35
CA GLU A 165 21.39 19.96 -32.31
C GLU A 165 21.79 18.86 -31.31
N LYS A 166 22.38 17.77 -31.80
CA LYS A 166 22.89 16.68 -30.94
C LYS A 166 24.03 17.17 -30.04
N VAL A 167 24.91 18.04 -30.54
CA VAL A 167 26.00 18.64 -29.76
C VAL A 167 25.48 19.63 -28.72
N LYS A 168 24.44 20.42 -29.03
CA LYS A 168 23.78 21.29 -28.03
C LYS A 168 23.08 20.47 -26.93
N LYS A 169 22.37 19.39 -27.30
CA LYS A 169 21.75 18.45 -26.33
C LYS A 169 22.80 17.74 -25.45
N ALA A 170 23.96 17.41 -26.00
CA ALA A 170 25.06 16.80 -25.26
C ALA A 170 25.72 17.79 -24.27
N LYS A 171 25.87 19.08 -24.63
CA LYS A 171 26.40 20.11 -23.71
C LYS A 171 25.45 20.46 -22.56
N ALA A 172 24.13 20.34 -22.77
CA ALA A 172 23.13 20.55 -21.71
C ALA A 172 23.07 19.41 -20.67
N LYS A 173 23.52 18.21 -21.04
CA LYS A 173 23.68 17.09 -20.10
C LYS A 173 25.05 17.20 -19.42
N LYS A 174 25.10 17.71 -18.18
CA LYS A 174 26.30 17.58 -17.34
C LYS A 174 26.69 16.10 -17.23
N LEU A 175 27.88 15.76 -17.75
CA LEU A 175 28.53 14.47 -17.57
C LEU A 175 28.57 14.15 -16.06
N GLY A 176 27.82 13.11 -15.67
CA GLY A 176 27.75 12.63 -14.28
C GLY A 176 26.34 12.56 -13.66
N ALA A 177 25.32 13.15 -14.28
CA ALA A 177 23.93 13.00 -13.82
C ALA A 177 23.24 11.82 -14.53
N LEU A 178 22.80 10.82 -13.76
CA LEU A 178 21.99 9.70 -14.26
C LEU A 178 20.73 10.25 -14.94
N THR A 179 20.35 9.63 -16.06
CA THR A 179 19.15 10.08 -16.80
C THR A 179 17.90 9.92 -15.95
N ALA A 180 16.88 10.77 -16.16
CA ALA A 180 15.67 10.77 -15.35
C ALA A 180 14.93 9.41 -15.33
N GLU A 181 15.11 8.60 -16.37
CA GLU A 181 14.59 7.23 -16.45
C GLU A 181 15.42 6.26 -15.60
N GLU A 182 16.75 6.38 -15.58
CA GLU A 182 17.62 5.58 -14.72
C GLU A 182 17.44 5.92 -13.22
N VAL A 183 17.17 7.19 -12.90
CA VAL A 183 16.82 7.62 -11.53
C VAL A 183 15.46 7.06 -11.11
N LYS A 184 14.46 7.05 -12.02
CA LYS A 184 13.15 6.43 -11.76
C LYS A 184 13.29 4.92 -11.52
N LEU A 185 14.09 4.21 -12.32
CA LEU A 185 14.32 2.78 -12.15
C LEU A 185 15.05 2.46 -10.84
N LYS A 186 16.07 3.25 -10.46
CA LYS A 186 16.75 3.08 -9.16
C LYS A 186 15.81 3.34 -7.98
N MET A 187 14.98 4.38 -8.06
CA MET A 187 13.97 4.67 -7.05
C MET A 187 12.92 3.54 -6.93
N GLU A 188 12.50 2.94 -8.05
CA GLU A 188 11.54 1.83 -8.04
C GLU A 188 12.14 0.54 -7.45
N VAL A 189 13.42 0.27 -7.72
CA VAL A 189 14.17 -0.85 -7.17
C VAL A 189 14.38 -0.70 -5.66
N ASP A 190 14.73 0.51 -5.19
CA ASP A 190 14.89 0.79 -3.76
C ASP A 190 13.56 0.75 -3.01
N GLN A 191 12.46 1.19 -3.63
CA GLN A 191 11.11 1.02 -3.09
C GLN A 191 10.70 -0.46 -3.01
N LYS A 192 11.07 -1.29 -3.99
CA LYS A 192 10.85 -2.76 -3.94
C LYS A 192 11.69 -3.44 -2.86
N LYS A 193 12.94 -3.02 -2.64
CA LYS A 193 13.80 -3.51 -1.54
C LYS A 193 13.24 -3.14 -0.15
N GLN A 194 12.76 -1.91 0.04
CA GLN A 194 12.13 -1.47 1.28
C GLN A 194 10.76 -2.11 1.54
N LYS A 195 10.08 -2.64 0.51
CA LYS A 195 8.86 -3.46 0.63
C LYS A 195 9.14 -4.93 0.95
N ARG A 196 10.37 -5.43 0.74
CA ARG A 196 10.81 -6.79 1.10
C ARG A 196 11.45 -6.89 2.49
N LYS A 197 11.95 -5.77 3.04
CA LYS A 197 12.54 -5.68 4.40
C LYS A 197 11.56 -5.28 5.51
N LYS A 198 10.27 -5.03 5.21
CA LYS A 198 9.17 -4.96 6.19
C LYS A 198 8.17 -6.06 5.88
#